data_AF-A0A4R6J3R4-F1
#
_entry.id   AF-A0A4R6J3R4-F1
#
_cell.length_a   1.000
_cell.length_b   1.000
_cell.length_c   1.000
_cell.angle_alpha   90.00
_cell.angle_beta   90.00
_cell.angle_gamma   90.00
#
_symmetry.space_group_name_H-M   'P 1'
#
loop_
_entity.id
_entity.type
_entity.pdbx_description
1 polymer ?
#
loop_
_entity_poly.entity_id
_entity_poly.type
_entity_poly.pdbx_seq_one_letter_code
_entity_poly.pdbx_strand_id
1 'polypeptide(L)' 'MAGMVWLLLGPLAIFFLVKTAYSEIIVKPSADTWIQWGVFVVVFLPIAFGLSLFGYYAVKGEYDQES' A
#
# COMPACT_ATOMS: atom_id res chain seq x y z
N MET A 1 -14.51 13.76 0.01
CA MET A 1 -14.74 12.38 0.53
C MET A 1 -13.77 11.33 -0.01
N ALA A 2 -13.38 11.35 -1.29
CA ALA A 2 -12.46 10.35 -1.86
C ALA A 2 -11.05 10.35 -1.23
N GLY A 3 -10.54 11.50 -0.77
CA GLY A 3 -9.21 11.60 -0.15
C GLY A 3 -9.02 10.74 1.09
N MET A 4 -10.05 10.63 1.93
CA MET A 4 -9.99 9.81 3.16
C MET A 4 -9.92 8.31 2.85
N VAL A 5 -10.57 7.90 1.76
CA VAL A 5 -10.51 6.51 1.25
C VAL A 5 -9.09 6.19 0.76
N TRP A 6 -8.46 7.10 0.02
CA TRP A 6 -7.09 6.93 -0.47
C TRP A 6 -6.03 6.95 0.64
N LEU A 7 -6.24 7.79 1.68
CA LEU A 7 -5.36 7.85 2.84
C LEU A 7 -5.32 6.53 3.61
N LEU A 8 -6.48 5.88 3.77
CA LEU A 8 -6.58 4.59 4.48
C LEU A 8 -6.24 3.39 3.59
N LEU A 9 -6.49 3.48 2.28
CA LEU A 9 -6.20 2.41 1.33
C LEU A 9 -4.70 2.08 1.26
N GLY A 10 -3.82 3.08 1.30
CA GLY A 10 -2.38 2.85 1.24
C GLY A 10 -1.83 1.97 2.38
N PRO A 11 -2.03 2.36 3.65
CA PRO A 11 -1.62 1.55 4.80
C PRO A 11 -2.32 0.18 4.82
N LEU A 12 -3.60 0.13 4.46
CA LEU A 12 -4.37 -1.11 4.42
C LEU A 12 -3.83 -2.09 3.37
N ALA A 13 -3.48 -1.59 2.18
CA ALA A 13 -2.90 -2.40 1.11
C ALA A 13 -1.56 -3.01 1.54
N ILE A 14 -0.68 -2.22 2.19
CA ILE A 14 0.59 -2.71 2.71
C ILE A 14 0.38 -3.76 3.81
N PHE A 15 -0.57 -3.53 4.72
CA PHE A 15 -0.90 -4.51 5.76
C PHE A 15 -1.32 -5.86 5.16
N PHE A 16 -2.24 -5.86 4.19
CA PHE A 16 -2.68 -7.09 3.53
C PHE A 16 -1.57 -7.75 2.72
N LEU A 17 -0.71 -6.97 2.07
CA LEU A 17 0.40 -7.48 1.29
C LEU A 17 1.42 -8.20 2.19
N VAL A 18 1.81 -7.58 3.30
CA VAL A 18 2.74 -8.18 4.28
C VAL A 18 2.13 -9.40 4.95
N LYS A 19 0.85 -9.35 5.33
CA LYS A 19 0.14 -10.50 5.91
C LYS A 19 0.10 -11.68 4.95
N THR A 20 -0.18 -11.43 3.67
CA THR A 20 -0.24 -12.49 2.65
C THR A 20 1.14 -13.04 2.35
N ALA A 21 2.15 -12.17 2.25
CA ALA A 21 3.55 -12.57 2.10
C ALA A 21 4.00 -13.52 3.20
N TYR A 22 3.72 -13.17 4.45
CA TYR A 22 4.06 -13.99 5.60
C TYR A 22 3.37 -15.36 5.55
N SER A 23 2.07 -15.38 5.23
CA SER A 23 1.29 -16.62 5.11
C SER A 23 1.85 -17.54 4.02
N GLU A 24 2.14 -17.00 2.84
CA GLU A 24 2.68 -17.81 1.73
C GLU A 24 4.10 -18.29 1.99
N ILE A 25 4.97 -17.46 2.59
CA ILE A 25 6.33 -17.84 2.94
C ILE A 25 6.34 -18.99 3.95
N ILE A 26 5.42 -19.01 4.92
CA ILE A 26 5.31 -20.12 5.88
C ILE A 26 4.85 -21.40 5.17
N VAL A 27 3.86 -21.28 4.28
CA VAL A 27 3.28 -22.45 3.58
C VAL A 27 4.28 -23.05 2.60
N LYS A 28 5.09 -22.22 1.92
CA LYS A 28 6.13 -22.64 0.97
C LYS A 28 7.39 -21.81 1.14
N PRO A 29 8.29 -22.18 2.07
CA PRO A 29 9.54 -21.46 2.29
C PRO A 29 10.58 -21.85 1.22
N SER A 30 10.36 -21.46 -0.04
CA SER A 30 11.32 -21.61 -1.14
C SER A 30 11.92 -20.26 -1.56
N ALA A 31 13.13 -20.28 -2.13
CA ALA A 31 13.79 -19.07 -2.60
C ALA A 31 12.91 -18.27 -3.59
N ASP A 32 12.17 -18.96 -4.46
CA ASP A 32 11.25 -18.33 -5.41
C ASP A 32 10.14 -17.52 -4.70
N THR A 33 9.54 -18.08 -3.65
CA THR A 33 8.50 -17.42 -2.86
C THR A 33 9.04 -16.17 -2.16
N TRP A 34 10.26 -16.23 -1.64
CA TRP A 34 10.90 -15.09 -0.98
C TRP A 34 11.20 -13.97 -1.98
N ILE A 35 11.72 -14.30 -3.16
CA ILE A 35 12.01 -13.33 -4.21
C ILE A 35 10.70 -12.70 -4.72
N GLN A 36 9.67 -13.51 -4.99
CA GLN A 36 8.37 -13.02 -5.46
C GLN A 36 7.75 -12.00 -4.49
N TRP A 37 7.66 -12.35 -3.20
CA TRP A 37 7.09 -11.46 -2.20
C TRP A 37 7.97 -10.27 -1.89
N GLY A 38 9.29 -10.42 -1.93
CA GLY A 38 10.24 -9.32 -1.82
C GLY A 38 10.03 -8.28 -2.92
N VAL A 39 9.90 -8.71 -4.17
CA VAL A 39 9.61 -7.83 -5.32
C VAL A 39 8.27 -7.12 -5.16
N PHE A 40 7.22 -7.84 -4.73
CA PHE A 40 5.91 -7.23 -4.48
C PHE A 40 5.98 -6.15 -3.40
N VAL A 41 6.63 -6.40 -2.26
CA VAL A 41 6.80 -5.37 -1.23
C VAL A 41 7.53 -4.16 -1.79
N VAL A 42 8.66 -4.36 -2.47
CA VAL A 42 9.50 -3.26 -2.99
C VAL A 42 8.75 -2.38 -4.00
N VAL A 43 7.93 -2.97 -4.87
CA VAL A 43 7.15 -2.22 -5.88
C VAL A 43 5.92 -1.56 -5.27
N PHE A 44 5.19 -2.24 -4.39
CA PHE A 44 3.94 -1.71 -3.83
C PHE A 44 4.16 -0.68 -2.74
N LEU A 45 5.29 -0.71 -2.02
CA LEU A 45 5.59 0.24 -0.95
C LEU A 45 5.64 1.70 -1.42
N PRO A 46 6.36 2.08 -2.49
CA PRO A 46 6.31 3.46 -3.01
C PRO A 46 4.94 3.83 -3.59
N ILE A 47 4.20 2.88 -4.18
CA ILE A 47 2.85 3.13 -4.71
C ILE A 47 1.88 3.45 -3.58
N ALA A 48 1.87 2.62 -2.53
CA ALA A 48 1.03 2.83 -1.35
C ALA A 48 1.41 4.11 -0.60
N PHE A 49 2.71 4.43 -0.53
CA PHE A 49 3.16 5.70 0.01
C PHE A 49 2.63 6.88 -0.80
N GLY A 50 2.72 6.84 -2.13
CA GLY A 50 2.16 7.85 -3.02
C GLY A 50 0.63 8.00 -2.88
N LEU A 51 -0.10 6.88 -2.77
CA LEU A 51 -1.54 6.89 -2.53
C LEU A 51 -1.92 7.47 -1.16
N SER A 52 -1.16 7.13 -0.12
CA SER A 52 -1.36 7.67 1.24
C SER A 52 -1.11 9.17 1.25
N LEU A 53 -0.04 9.62 0.59
CA LEU A 53 0.33 11.02 0.47
C LEU A 53 -0.70 11.81 -0.34
N PHE A 54 -1.17 11.24 -1.46
CA PHE A 54 -2.25 11.80 -2.26
C PHE A 54 -3.54 11.93 -1.44
N GLY A 55 -3.93 10.87 -0.73
CA GLY A 55 -5.08 10.89 0.17
C GLY A 55 -4.94 11.93 1.27
N TYR A 56 -3.76 12.07 1.85
CA TYR A 56 -3.46 13.08 2.88
C TYR A 56 -3.66 14.50 2.34
N TYR A 57 -3.10 14.85 1.18
CA TYR A 57 -3.29 16.16 0.56
C TYR A 57 -4.75 16.41 0.14
N ALA A 58 -5.45 15.37 -0.33
CA ALA A 58 -6.87 15.44 -0.67
C ALA A 58 -7.78 15.64 0.56
N VAL A 59 -7.40 15.13 1.74
CA VAL A 59 -8.13 15.38 3.00
C VAL A 59 -7.82 16.76 3.58
N LYS A 60 -6.59 17.26 3.40
CA LYS A 60 -6.17 18.59 3.86
C LYS A 60 -6.84 19.75 3.11
N GLY A 61 -7.66 19.46 2.10
CA GLY A 61 -8.38 20.47 1.33
C GLY A 61 -7.50 21.24 0.35
N GLU A 62 -6.27 20.80 0.08
CA GLU A 62 -5.42 21.43 -0.95
C GLU A 62 -5.96 21.23 -2.37
N TYR A 63 -6.90 20.31 -2.54
CA TYR A 63 -7.66 20.09 -3.78
C TYR A 63 -9.10 20.67 -3.74
N ASP A 64 -9.53 21.26 -2.61
CA ASP A 64 -10.84 21.91 -2.46
C ASP A 64 -10.81 23.42 -2.81
N GLN A 65 -9.66 23.96 -3.26
CA GLN A 65 -9.49 25.38 -3.58
C GLN A 65 -10.01 25.79 -4.98
N GLU A 66 -10.85 25.00 -5.63
CA GLU A 66 -11.57 25.41 -6.83
C GLU A 66 -13.09 25.26 -6.65
N SER A 67 -13.67 26.19 -5.89
CA SER A 67 -15.08 26.59 -6.01
C SER A 67 -15.30 27.99 -5.45
#